data_AF-A0A7M3SV43-F1
#
_entry.id   AF-A0A7M3SV43-F1
#
_cell.length_a   1.000
_cell.length_b   1.000
_cell.length_c   1.000
_cell.angle_alpha   90.00
_cell.angle_beta   90.00
_cell.angle_gamma   90.00
#
_symmetry.space_group_name_H-M   'P 1'
#
loop_
_entity.id
_entity.type
_entity.pdbx_description
1 polymer ?
#
loop_
_entity_poly.entity_id
_entity_poly.type
_entity_poly.pdbx_seq_one_letter_code
_entity_poly.pdbx_strand_id
1 'polypeptide(L)'
;MTALRHKVAAAIVGVGAVSVLATGVANAAPVHGPAPKPVPKSTPVPETNCTLGQVEKALAKEDPAAWKKINKNPQHRARFEQMVVLTKEQRKEKKAEWKRAHPTEAGIVQFLKDNNISMHSPQEKAKMKAERKATMEKVKATCSKY
;
A
#
# COMPACT_ATOMS: atom_id res chain seq x y z
N MET A 1 -8.79 -11.58 -55.03
CA MET A 1 -8.30 -12.50 -53.99
C MET A 1 -8.11 -11.72 -52.71
N THR A 2 -8.81 -12.15 -51.68
CA THR A 2 -9.00 -11.52 -50.37
C THR A 2 -7.71 -11.62 -49.55
N ALA A 3 -7.24 -10.52 -48.96
CA ALA A 3 -6.24 -10.56 -47.89
C ALA A 3 -6.80 -9.83 -46.65
N LEU A 4 -6.97 -10.63 -45.61
CA LEU A 4 -7.52 -10.32 -44.31
C LEU A 4 -6.70 -9.25 -43.56
N ARG A 5 -7.45 -8.30 -42.99
CA ARG A 5 -7.43 -7.86 -41.58
C ARG A 5 -6.13 -8.13 -40.80
N HIS A 6 -5.52 -7.07 -40.25
CA HIS A 6 -5.13 -7.05 -38.83
C HIS A 6 -5.16 -5.59 -38.35
N LYS A 7 -6.28 -5.19 -37.72
CA LYS A 7 -6.35 -3.99 -36.88
C LYS A 7 -5.56 -4.32 -35.61
N VAL A 8 -4.30 -3.89 -35.54
CA VAL A 8 -3.53 -3.94 -34.31
C VAL A 8 -4.09 -2.85 -33.40
N ALA A 9 -5.01 -3.23 -32.52
CA ALA A 9 -5.33 -2.47 -31.35
C ALA A 9 -4.04 -2.36 -30.53
N ALA A 10 -3.38 -1.21 -30.60
CA ALA A 10 -2.32 -0.84 -29.69
C ALA A 10 -2.93 -0.79 -28.29
N ALA A 11 -2.91 -1.93 -27.59
CA ALA A 11 -3.13 -1.97 -26.17
C ALA A 11 -2.04 -1.09 -25.57
N ILE A 12 -2.43 0.11 -25.13
CA ILE A 12 -1.63 0.92 -24.24
C ILE A 12 -1.42 0.04 -23.02
N VAL A 13 -0.28 -0.64 -22.97
CA VAL A 13 0.25 -1.29 -21.78
C VAL A 13 0.50 -0.12 -20.83
N GLY A 14 -0.52 0.21 -20.07
CA GLY A 14 -0.43 1.17 -18.99
C GLY A 14 0.59 0.62 -18.01
N VAL A 15 1.83 1.08 -18.14
CA VAL A 15 2.84 1.03 -17.10
C VAL A 15 2.32 1.96 -16.02
N GLY A 16 1.36 1.45 -15.25
CA GLY A 16 0.70 2.11 -14.15
C GLY A 16 1.73 2.40 -13.07
N ALA A 17 1.70 3.64 -12.62
CA ALA A 17 2.73 4.21 -11.79
C ALA A 17 2.88 3.45 -10.46
N VAL A 18 4.10 3.53 -9.96
CA VAL A 18 4.62 2.90 -8.76
C VAL A 18 3.82 3.35 -7.53
N SER A 19 2.71 2.67 -7.24
CA SER A 19 1.93 2.91 -6.01
C SER A 19 2.62 2.18 -4.85
N VAL A 20 3.53 2.91 -4.22
CA VAL A 20 4.17 2.55 -2.95
C VAL A 20 3.08 2.28 -1.92
N LEU A 21 3.02 1.06 -1.42
CA LEU A 21 2.45 0.76 -0.10
C LEU A 21 3.40 1.33 0.98
N ALA A 22 3.62 2.63 0.92
CA ALA A 22 4.17 3.41 2.00
C ALA A 22 2.95 4.01 2.71
N THR A 23 2.52 3.34 3.78
CA THR A 23 2.19 4.09 4.99
C THR A 23 3.29 5.12 5.16
N GLY A 24 2.99 6.40 4.89
CA GLY A 24 3.94 7.49 4.70
C GLY A 24 5.17 7.36 5.61
N VAL A 25 6.25 6.85 5.02
CA VAL A 25 7.67 6.84 5.39
C VAL A 25 8.33 5.99 4.29
N ALA A 26 8.42 6.56 3.08
CA ALA A 26 9.47 6.10 2.20
C ALA A 26 10.78 6.61 2.85
N ASN A 27 11.55 5.70 3.44
CA ASN A 27 12.92 5.93 3.93
C ASN A 27 13.11 6.99 5.03
N ALA A 28 12.51 6.80 6.21
CA ALA A 28 13.01 7.50 7.40
C ALA A 28 12.97 6.57 8.62
N ALA A 29 14.15 6.42 9.22
CA ALA A 29 14.53 5.62 10.39
C ALA A 29 14.79 4.11 10.16
N PRO A 30 15.96 3.58 10.57
CA PRO A 30 16.14 2.16 10.74
C PRO A 30 15.19 1.72 11.87
N VAL A 31 14.28 0.81 11.57
CA VAL A 31 13.37 0.24 12.57
C VAL A 31 14.15 -0.80 13.36
N HIS A 32 15.07 -0.34 14.22
CA HIS A 32 15.73 -1.18 15.21
C HIS A 32 14.71 -1.51 16.30
N GLY A 33 13.91 -2.54 16.05
CA GLY A 33 12.97 -3.10 17.01
C GLY A 33 12.92 -4.63 16.85
N PRO A 34 12.43 -5.35 17.86
CA PRO A 34 12.30 -6.80 17.79
C PRO A 34 11.49 -7.21 16.55
N ALA A 35 11.84 -8.36 15.99
CA ALA A 35 11.20 -8.89 14.80
C ALA A 35 9.66 -8.92 15.02
N PRO A 36 8.89 -8.27 14.13
CA PRO A 36 7.44 -8.22 14.26
C PRO A 36 6.84 -9.63 14.32
N LYS A 37 5.98 -9.88 15.31
CA LYS A 37 5.27 -11.16 15.43
C LYS A 37 4.45 -11.45 14.18
N PRO A 38 4.47 -12.70 13.65
CA PRO A 38 3.65 -13.07 12.50
C PRO A 38 2.16 -12.89 12.78
N VAL A 39 1.42 -12.37 11.81
CA VAL A 39 -0.04 -12.27 11.89
C VAL A 39 -0.64 -13.51 11.21
N PRO A 40 -1.51 -14.29 11.90
CA PRO A 40 -2.16 -15.45 11.30
C PRO A 40 -2.89 -15.09 10.01
N LYS A 41 -2.78 -15.93 8.98
CA LYS A 41 -3.47 -15.68 7.69
C LYS A 41 -4.99 -15.74 7.81
N SER A 42 -5.52 -16.40 8.84
CA SER A 42 -6.93 -16.43 9.20
C SER A 42 -7.43 -15.17 9.92
N THR A 43 -6.55 -14.24 10.29
CA THR A 43 -6.97 -13.02 11.00
C THR A 43 -7.92 -12.18 10.14
N PRO A 44 -9.10 -11.79 10.65
CA PRO A 44 -10.05 -10.97 9.90
C PRO A 44 -9.48 -9.56 9.66
N VAL A 45 -9.75 -9.00 8.47
CA VAL A 45 -9.37 -7.64 8.11
C VAL A 45 -10.57 -6.70 8.36
N PRO A 46 -10.42 -5.68 9.22
CA PRO A 46 -11.51 -4.77 9.54
C PRO A 46 -12.12 -4.10 8.32
N GLU A 47 -13.42 -3.80 8.39
CA GLU A 47 -14.22 -3.18 7.32
C GLU A 47 -14.28 -3.99 6.02
N THR A 48 -13.92 -5.28 6.08
CA THR A 48 -14.04 -6.25 4.98
C THR A 48 -14.60 -7.57 5.52
N ASN A 49 -15.05 -8.45 4.62
CA ASN A 49 -15.47 -9.81 4.96
C ASN A 49 -14.34 -10.83 4.72
N CYS A 50 -13.09 -10.37 4.72
CA CYS A 50 -11.94 -11.15 4.26
C CYS A 50 -10.93 -11.35 5.37
N THR A 51 -10.19 -12.45 5.28
CA THR A 51 -9.02 -12.73 6.11
C THR A 51 -7.75 -12.11 5.51
N LEU A 52 -6.70 -12.01 6.32
CA LEU A 52 -5.39 -11.53 5.87
C LEU A 52 -4.89 -12.31 4.64
N GLY A 53 -4.96 -13.64 4.65
CA GLY A 53 -4.52 -14.47 3.52
C GLY A 53 -5.30 -14.21 2.23
N GLN A 54 -6.60 -13.93 2.35
CA GLN A 54 -7.45 -13.57 1.21
C GLN A 54 -7.10 -12.20 0.61
N VAL A 55 -6.90 -11.21 1.48
CA VAL A 55 -6.48 -9.86 1.06
C VAL A 55 -5.11 -9.90 0.39
N GLU A 56 -4.20 -10.74 0.86
CA GLU A 56 -2.87 -10.91 0.28
C GLU A 56 -2.91 -11.51 -1.13
N LYS A 57 -3.69 -12.58 -1.33
CA LYS A 57 -3.89 -13.18 -2.66
C LYS A 57 -4.57 -12.21 -3.62
N ALA A 58 -5.60 -11.50 -3.15
CA ALA A 58 -6.27 -10.49 -3.93
C ALA A 58 -5.32 -9.35 -4.32
N LEU A 59 -4.52 -8.85 -3.37
CA LEU A 59 -3.53 -7.80 -3.65
C LEU A 59 -2.46 -8.27 -4.64
N ALA A 60 -2.00 -9.52 -4.52
CA ALA A 60 -1.06 -10.11 -5.47
C ALA A 60 -1.62 -10.16 -6.91
N LYS A 61 -2.94 -10.31 -7.05
CA LYS A 61 -3.62 -10.32 -8.35
C LYS A 61 -3.90 -8.92 -8.88
N GLU A 62 -4.48 -8.06 -8.05
CA GLU A 62 -4.97 -6.74 -8.45
C GLU A 62 -3.83 -5.72 -8.62
N ASP A 63 -2.76 -5.84 -7.83
CA ASP A 63 -1.57 -5.00 -7.92
C ASP A 63 -0.28 -5.81 -7.66
N PRO A 64 0.16 -6.61 -8.65
CA PRO A 64 1.35 -7.43 -8.52
C PRO A 64 2.63 -6.60 -8.32
N ALA A 65 2.66 -5.36 -8.80
CA ALA A 65 3.80 -4.47 -8.66
C ALA A 65 3.95 -3.99 -7.20
N ALA A 66 2.86 -3.59 -6.55
CA ALA A 66 2.88 -3.28 -5.12
C ALA A 66 3.15 -4.53 -4.28
N TRP A 67 2.56 -5.67 -4.62
CA TRP A 67 2.80 -6.93 -3.93
C TRP A 67 4.28 -7.34 -3.97
N LYS A 68 4.93 -7.21 -5.13
CA LYS A 68 6.38 -7.46 -5.27
C LYS A 68 7.20 -6.56 -4.37
N LYS A 69 6.83 -5.27 -4.21
CA LYS A 69 7.53 -4.33 -3.32
C LYS A 69 7.35 -4.66 -1.84
N ILE A 70 6.15 -5.08 -1.43
CA ILE A 70 5.92 -5.56 -0.06
C ILE A 70 6.82 -6.76 0.23
N ASN A 71 6.88 -7.73 -0.69
CA ASN A 71 7.64 -8.96 -0.49
C ASN A 71 9.15 -8.79 -0.69
N LYS A 72 9.62 -7.66 -1.22
CA LYS A 72 11.05 -7.41 -1.42
C LYS A 72 11.85 -7.40 -0.11
N ASN A 73 11.20 -7.08 1.02
CA ASN A 73 11.83 -7.07 2.34
C ASN A 73 10.87 -7.71 3.37
N PRO A 74 11.31 -8.72 4.15
CA PRO A 74 10.49 -9.31 5.22
C PRO A 74 9.92 -8.29 6.21
N GLN A 75 10.64 -7.20 6.48
CA GLN A 75 10.15 -6.11 7.35
C GLN A 75 8.98 -5.34 6.72
N HIS A 76 9.01 -5.10 5.41
CA HIS A 76 7.89 -4.47 4.70
C HIS A 76 6.66 -5.39 4.71
N ARG A 77 6.89 -6.68 4.51
CA ARG A 77 5.87 -7.72 4.58
C ARG A 77 5.19 -7.73 5.94
N ALA A 78 5.96 -7.82 7.01
CA ALA A 78 5.43 -7.82 8.37
C ALA A 78 4.71 -6.51 8.72
N ARG A 79 5.25 -5.35 8.30
CA ARG A 79 4.59 -4.07 8.51
C ARG A 79 3.24 -3.98 7.79
N PHE A 80 3.14 -4.51 6.57
CA PHE A 80 1.88 -4.61 5.86
C PHE A 80 0.87 -5.46 6.63
N GLU A 81 1.26 -6.67 7.03
CA GLU A 81 0.42 -7.62 7.76
C GLU A 81 -0.09 -7.03 9.09
N GLN A 82 0.79 -6.38 9.85
CA GLN A 82 0.44 -5.73 11.11
C GLN A 82 -0.48 -4.54 10.95
N MET A 83 -0.40 -3.81 9.83
CA MET A 83 -1.20 -2.61 9.63
C MET A 83 -2.56 -2.93 9.03
N VAL A 84 -2.65 -3.91 8.13
CA VAL A 84 -3.90 -4.20 7.40
C VAL A 84 -4.98 -4.74 8.34
N VAL A 85 -4.60 -5.45 9.40
CA VAL A 85 -5.53 -6.01 10.40
C VAL A 85 -5.99 -5.00 11.47
N LEU A 86 -5.48 -3.75 11.45
CA LEU A 86 -5.90 -2.71 12.38
C LEU A 86 -7.10 -1.91 11.83
N THR A 87 -8.01 -1.52 12.73
CA THR A 87 -9.09 -0.57 12.43
C THR A 87 -8.54 0.82 12.13
N LYS A 88 -9.37 1.71 11.59
CA LYS A 88 -8.97 3.11 11.33
C LYS A 88 -8.56 3.82 12.62
N GLU A 89 -9.28 3.58 13.70
CA GLU A 89 -9.08 4.14 15.03
C GLU A 89 -7.75 3.66 15.61
N GLN A 90 -7.48 2.36 15.55
CA GLN A 90 -6.21 1.77 15.99
C GLN A 90 -5.01 2.31 15.18
N ARG A 91 -5.18 2.53 13.87
CA ARG A 91 -4.12 3.15 13.05
C ARG A 91 -3.87 4.61 13.42
N LYS A 92 -4.92 5.36 13.81
CA LYS A 92 -4.78 6.73 14.30
C LYS A 92 -4.02 6.74 15.64
N GLU A 93 -4.39 5.86 16.56
CA GLU A 93 -3.74 5.70 17.87
C GLU A 93 -2.26 5.36 17.70
N LYS A 94 -1.94 4.32 16.91
CA LYS A 94 -0.57 3.92 16.61
C LYS A 94 0.26 5.03 15.98
N LYS A 95 -0.36 5.88 15.15
CA LYS A 95 0.30 7.07 14.60
C LYS A 95 0.57 8.12 15.67
N ALA A 96 -0.37 8.34 16.59
CA ALA A 96 -0.20 9.26 17.71
C ALA A 96 0.89 8.78 18.68
N GLU A 97 0.92 7.49 18.99
CA GLU A 97 1.98 6.84 19.76
C GLU A 97 3.34 7.01 19.08
N TRP A 98 3.44 6.70 17.79
CA TRP A 98 4.68 6.89 17.02
C TRP A 98 5.14 8.35 17.06
N LYS A 99 4.24 9.33 16.93
CA LYS A 99 4.61 10.74 17.04
C LYS A 99 5.16 11.13 18.42
N ARG A 100 4.61 10.54 19.49
CA ARG A 100 5.09 10.75 20.86
C ARG A 100 6.47 10.11 21.08
N ALA A 101 6.68 8.91 20.54
CA ALA A 101 7.95 8.18 20.65
C ALA A 101 9.06 8.76 19.74
N HIS A 102 8.69 9.40 18.64
CA HIS A 102 9.60 9.92 17.61
C HIS A 102 9.34 11.41 17.33
N PRO A 103 9.55 12.30 18.32
CA PRO A 103 9.20 13.72 18.20
C PRO A 103 10.00 14.43 17.09
N THR A 104 11.27 14.08 16.90
CA THR A 104 12.14 14.67 15.87
C THR A 104 11.65 14.31 14.47
N GLU A 105 11.40 13.02 14.20
CA GLU A 105 10.92 12.53 12.92
C GLU A 105 9.51 13.05 12.63
N ALA A 106 8.64 13.12 13.65
CA ALA A 106 7.33 13.74 13.53
C ALA A 106 7.44 15.23 13.14
N GLY A 107 8.39 15.96 13.73
CA GLY A 107 8.70 17.34 13.39
C GLY A 107 9.18 17.50 11.93
N ILE A 108 10.08 16.63 11.47
CA ILE A 108 10.54 16.62 10.08
C ILE A 108 9.38 16.38 9.11
N VAL A 109 8.54 15.37 9.37
CA VAL A 109 7.37 15.07 8.53
C VAL A 109 6.40 16.26 8.49
N GLN A 110 6.20 16.93 9.62
CA GLN A 110 5.34 18.10 9.71
C GLN A 110 5.91 19.29 8.94
N PHE A 111 7.20 19.58 9.11
CA PHE A 111 7.92 20.63 8.37
C PHE A 111 7.82 20.43 6.86
N LEU A 112 8.08 19.22 6.36
CA LEU A 112 7.98 18.92 4.93
C LEU A 112 6.56 19.16 4.41
N LYS A 113 5.54 18.80 5.20
CA LYS A 113 4.14 19.01 4.84
C LYS A 113 3.78 20.49 4.76
N ASP A 114 4.13 21.26 5.79
CA ASP A 114 3.76 22.67 5.90
C ASP A 114 4.44 23.54 4.83
N ASN A 115 5.63 23.11 4.38
CA ASN A 115 6.39 23.77 3.31
C ASN A 115 6.14 23.16 1.92
N ASN A 116 5.15 22.26 1.77
CA ASN A 116 4.84 21.58 0.50
C ASN A 116 6.02 20.84 -0.15
N ILE A 117 7.02 20.45 0.64
CA ILE A 117 8.23 19.77 0.16
C ILE A 117 7.90 18.29 -0.09
N SER A 118 8.13 17.82 -1.31
CA SER A 118 7.91 16.42 -1.66
C SER A 118 8.68 15.99 -2.89
N MET A 119 8.98 14.70 -2.95
CA MET A 119 9.58 14.03 -4.11
C MET A 119 8.62 13.92 -5.31
N HIS A 120 7.34 14.28 -5.13
CA HIS A 120 6.31 14.17 -6.16
C HIS A 120 5.54 15.47 -6.30
N SER A 121 5.22 15.83 -7.53
CA SER A 121 4.32 16.93 -7.85
C SER A 121 2.92 16.71 -7.27
N PRO A 122 2.12 17.76 -7.06
CA PRO A 122 0.73 17.64 -6.64
C PRO A 122 -0.11 16.71 -7.54
N GLN A 123 0.09 16.78 -8.85
CA GLN A 123 -0.60 15.97 -9.85
C GLN A 123 -0.24 14.48 -9.71
N GLU A 124 1.05 14.15 -9.56
CA GLU A 124 1.50 12.78 -9.33
C GLU A 124 0.95 12.22 -8.02
N LYS A 125 0.93 13.02 -6.95
CA LYS A 125 0.32 12.63 -5.67
C LYS A 125 -1.17 12.31 -5.82
N ALA A 126 -1.91 13.15 -6.54
CA ALA A 126 -3.33 12.95 -6.77
C ALA A 126 -3.57 11.65 -7.55
N LYS A 127 -2.77 11.40 -8.60
CA LYS A 127 -2.81 10.16 -9.40
C LYS A 127 -2.53 8.93 -8.54
N MET A 128 -1.42 8.91 -7.81
CA MET A 128 -1.06 7.78 -6.93
C MET A 128 -2.15 7.52 -5.87
N LYS A 129 -2.74 8.57 -5.30
CA LYS A 129 -3.84 8.44 -4.33
C LYS A 129 -5.07 7.80 -4.97
N ALA A 130 -5.44 8.21 -6.19
CA ALA A 130 -6.57 7.67 -6.93
C ALA A 130 -6.34 6.19 -7.31
N GLU A 131 -5.17 5.87 -7.88
CA GLU A 131 -4.79 4.50 -8.24
C GLU A 131 -4.80 3.56 -7.03
N ARG A 132 -4.24 4.03 -5.91
CA ARG A 132 -4.26 3.28 -4.64
C ARG A 132 -5.69 3.07 -4.15
N LYS A 133 -6.54 4.10 -4.19
CA LYS A 133 -7.95 3.97 -3.77
C LYS A 133 -8.66 2.92 -4.62
N ALA A 134 -8.57 3.01 -5.95
CA ALA A 134 -9.19 2.08 -6.87
C ALA A 134 -8.71 0.63 -6.64
N THR A 135 -7.41 0.44 -6.41
CA THR A 135 -6.83 -0.87 -6.11
C THR A 135 -7.38 -1.46 -4.81
N MET A 136 -7.46 -0.66 -3.74
CA MET A 136 -7.99 -1.14 -2.46
C MET A 136 -9.50 -1.44 -2.54
N GLU A 137 -10.25 -0.67 -3.32
CA GLU A 137 -11.67 -0.96 -3.57
C GLU A 137 -11.84 -2.29 -4.33
N LYS A 138 -11.02 -2.55 -5.35
CA LYS A 138 -10.99 -3.86 -6.04
C LYS A 138 -10.63 -4.99 -5.10
N VAL A 139 -9.54 -4.87 -4.34
CA VAL A 139 -9.11 -5.88 -3.36
C VAL A 139 -10.23 -6.16 -2.35
N LYS A 140 -10.88 -5.12 -1.81
CA LYS A 140 -12.01 -5.29 -0.88
C LYS A 140 -13.21 -6.00 -1.55
N ALA A 141 -13.46 -5.75 -2.82
CA ALA A 141 -14.54 -6.38 -3.56
C ALA A 141 -14.24 -7.83 -4.00
N THR A 142 -12.97 -8.17 -4.22
CA THR A 142 -12.56 -9.48 -4.78
C THR A 142 -11.94 -10.42 -3.76
N CYS A 143 -11.56 -9.95 -2.57
CA CYS A 143 -10.83 -10.77 -1.59
C CYS A 143 -11.59 -12.02 -1.13
N SER A 144 -12.92 -12.00 -1.06
CA SER A 144 -13.71 -13.17 -0.68
C SER A 144 -13.68 -14.32 -1.70
N LYS A 145 -13.17 -14.07 -2.91
CA LYS A 145 -13.01 -15.09 -3.96
C LYS A 145 -11.74 -15.93 -3.79
N TYR A 146 -10.90 -15.62 -2.80
CA TYR A 146 -9.60 -16.25 -2.54
C TYR A 146 -9.56 -17.00 -1.21
#